data_AF-X0WEB2-F1
#
_entry.id   AF-X0WEB2-F1
#
_cell.length_a   1.000
_cell.length_b   1.000
_cell.length_c   1.000
_cell.angle_alpha   90.00
_cell.angle_beta   90.00
_cell.angle_gamma   90.00
#
_symmetry.space_group_name_H-M   'P 1'
#
loop_
_entity.id
_entity.type
_entity.pdbx_description
1 polymer ?
#
loop_
_entity_poly.entity_id
_entity_poly.type
_entity_poly.pdbx_seq_one_letter_code
_entity_poly.pdbx_strand_id
1 'polypeptide(L)'
;HVGIPEAGAQSSSLANHIFMGWHGTAYRTGYAPRNLLGVEWVLPDGEILRTGSLAVPRAGYFWGEGPGVDLRGLLRGLVGHFGALGVITRIAVKLYPWPGPGVLPTEGVAPDKKSELPPERFRWYLFTYPTLEQAIEAMREIGKSEIGGILHHWPPAYFPWWWAKSREEYWSTWVKEYWQKNVSNCVSVCLWGFASEKQVDYEEKVLRQIIQETGGKPIPDEVYQRWVPYTANNWVRDTNGP
;
A
#
# COMPACT_ATOMS: atom_id res chain seq x y z
N HIS A 1 10.42 7.50 0.55
CA HIS A 1 9.16 6.82 0.87
C HIS A 1 9.40 5.66 1.82
N VAL A 2 8.53 5.48 2.80
CA VAL A 2 8.47 4.31 3.69
C VAL A 2 7.02 3.85 3.73
N GLY A 3 6.78 2.54 3.86
CA GLY A 3 5.42 2.02 3.97
C GLY A 3 4.68 2.63 5.16
N ILE A 4 3.47 3.13 4.94
CA ILE A 4 2.63 3.76 5.97
C ILE A 4 1.41 2.87 6.30
N PRO A 5 0.96 2.80 7.56
CA PRO A 5 -0.07 1.86 8.03
C PRO A 5 -1.51 2.10 7.51
N GLU A 6 -1.70 2.87 6.44
CA GLU A 6 -3.03 3.30 5.96
C GLU A 6 -3.90 3.87 7.09
N ALA A 7 -3.25 4.54 8.03
CA ALA A 7 -3.84 5.14 9.21
C ALA A 7 -3.27 6.55 9.41
N GLY A 8 -3.96 7.34 10.24
CA GLY A 8 -3.69 8.77 10.37
C GLY A 8 -2.26 9.12 10.77
N ALA A 9 -1.87 10.38 10.58
CA ALA A 9 -0.48 10.83 10.71
C ALA A 9 0.15 10.59 12.11
N GLN A 10 -0.68 10.41 13.15
CA GLN A 10 -0.24 9.98 14.48
C GLN A 10 0.34 8.56 14.52
N SER A 11 0.05 7.74 13.50
CA SER A 11 0.43 6.33 13.45
C SER A 11 1.91 6.20 13.12
N SER A 12 2.65 5.53 14.00
CA SER A 12 4.08 5.31 13.80
C SER A 12 4.33 4.29 12.69
N SER A 13 4.92 4.76 11.59
CA SER A 13 5.41 3.86 10.53
C SER A 13 6.45 2.89 11.07
N LEU A 14 7.27 3.30 12.04
CA LEU A 14 8.27 2.42 12.66
C LEU A 14 7.62 1.30 13.49
N ALA A 15 6.64 1.64 14.32
CA ALA A 15 5.91 0.66 15.12
C ALA A 15 5.12 -0.31 14.22
N ASN A 16 4.54 0.20 13.13
CA ASN A 16 3.88 -0.65 12.14
C ASN A 16 4.84 -1.73 11.61
N HIS A 17 6.07 -1.38 11.24
CA HIS A 17 7.04 -2.35 10.72
C HIS A 17 7.39 -3.48 11.71
N ILE A 18 7.26 -3.24 13.02
CA ILE A 18 7.44 -4.26 14.06
C ILE A 18 6.19 -5.10 14.31
N PHE A 19 5.01 -4.49 14.18
CA PHE A 19 3.74 -5.14 14.43
C PHE A 19 3.29 -6.02 13.24
N MET A 20 2.41 -5.50 12.39
CA MET A 20 2.00 -6.15 11.14
C MET A 20 2.83 -5.58 9.99
N GLY A 21 2.88 -4.27 9.85
CA GLY A 21 3.69 -3.67 8.80
C GLY A 21 2.98 -3.68 7.46
N TRP A 22 1.64 -3.74 7.48
CA TRP A 22 0.82 -3.64 6.28
C TRP A 22 0.86 -2.20 5.80
N HIS A 23 0.90 -2.04 4.48
CA HIS A 23 0.87 -0.74 3.81
C HIS A 23 0.52 -0.93 2.33
N GLY A 24 -0.19 0.03 1.74
CA GLY A 24 -0.73 -0.09 0.38
C GLY A 24 0.33 -0.14 -0.71
N THR A 25 1.53 0.32 -0.40
CA THR A 25 2.68 0.31 -1.32
C THR A 25 3.50 -0.97 -1.25
N ALA A 26 3.09 -1.96 -0.45
CA ALA A 26 3.85 -3.20 -0.23
C ALA A 26 4.04 -4.04 -1.50
N TYR A 27 3.14 -3.90 -2.48
CA TYR A 27 3.28 -4.50 -3.81
C TYR A 27 4.65 -4.20 -4.43
N ARG A 28 5.05 -2.92 -4.41
CA ARG A 28 6.32 -2.48 -5.03
C ARG A 28 7.46 -2.27 -4.03
N THR A 29 7.14 -1.86 -2.81
CA THR A 29 8.14 -1.53 -1.78
C THR A 29 8.39 -2.65 -0.79
N GLY A 30 7.82 -3.84 -1.02
CA GLY A 30 7.95 -4.98 -0.12
C GLY A 30 7.24 -4.75 1.22
N TYR A 31 6.80 -5.84 1.83
CA TYR A 31 6.18 -5.81 3.15
C TYR A 31 7.24 -5.62 4.25
N ALA A 32 6.82 -5.25 5.47
CA ALA A 32 7.72 -4.92 6.58
C ALA A 32 8.89 -5.90 6.86
N PRO A 33 8.76 -7.25 6.77
CA PRO A 33 9.89 -8.16 6.93
C PRO A 33 11.06 -7.86 5.97
N ARG A 34 10.76 -7.39 4.74
CA ARG A 34 11.76 -7.02 3.73
C ARG A 34 12.35 -5.63 3.95
N ASN A 35 11.70 -4.81 4.77
CA ASN A 35 12.07 -3.42 4.98
C ASN A 35 12.81 -3.20 6.31
N LEU A 36 12.73 -4.12 7.27
CA LEU A 36 13.53 -4.07 8.50
C LEU A 36 14.99 -4.39 8.19
N LEU A 37 15.88 -3.43 8.35
CA LEU A 37 17.31 -3.59 8.10
C LEU A 37 18.08 -4.03 9.35
N GLY A 38 17.54 -3.76 10.53
CA GLY A 38 18.06 -4.25 11.81
C GLY A 38 17.35 -3.61 12.98
N VAL A 39 17.54 -4.20 14.17
CA VAL A 39 16.75 -3.92 15.36
C VAL A 39 17.60 -3.98 16.63
N GLU A 40 17.21 -3.17 17.62
CA GLU A 40 17.63 -3.29 19.02
C GLU A 40 16.42 -3.76 19.82
N TRP A 41 16.59 -4.88 20.51
CA TRP A 41 15.52 -5.64 21.13
C TRP A 41 15.88 -5.99 22.57
N VAL A 42 15.13 -5.46 23.53
CA VAL A 42 15.24 -5.81 24.94
C VAL A 42 14.40 -7.08 25.19
N LEU A 43 15.05 -8.17 25.54
CA LEU A 43 14.44 -9.46 25.83
C LEU A 43 13.79 -9.48 27.23
N PRO A 44 12.92 -10.47 27.53
CA PRO A 44 12.21 -10.52 28.82
C PRO A 44 13.11 -10.64 30.06
N ASP A 45 14.32 -11.17 29.89
CA ASP A 45 15.35 -11.27 30.94
C ASP A 45 16.18 -9.96 31.10
N GLY A 46 15.92 -8.96 30.27
CA GLY A 46 16.60 -7.67 30.28
C GLY A 46 17.83 -7.60 29.38
N GLU A 47 18.23 -8.68 28.70
CA GLU A 47 19.33 -8.65 27.74
C GLU A 47 18.97 -7.84 26.49
N ILE A 48 19.96 -7.17 25.89
CA ILE A 48 19.78 -6.41 24.64
C ILE A 48 20.31 -7.23 23.47
N LEU A 49 19.40 -7.76 22.67
CA LEU A 49 19.69 -8.38 21.39
C LEU A 49 19.74 -7.31 20.29
N ARG A 50 20.87 -7.23 19.58
CA ARG A 50 21.03 -6.40 18.39
C ARG A 50 21.30 -7.26 17.18
N THR A 51 20.45 -7.14 16.16
CA THR A 51 20.50 -8.01 14.96
C THR A 51 20.11 -7.27 13.69
N GLY A 52 20.42 -7.85 12.52
CA GLY A 52 20.18 -7.29 11.19
C GLY A 52 21.34 -6.45 10.67
N SER A 53 21.61 -6.50 9.36
CA SER A 53 22.81 -5.94 8.71
C SER A 53 22.90 -4.40 8.75
N LEU A 54 21.79 -3.70 8.99
CA LEU A 54 21.62 -2.25 8.84
C LEU A 54 22.04 -1.72 7.45
N ALA A 55 21.89 -2.55 6.39
CA ALA A 55 22.16 -2.25 4.97
C ALA A 55 23.57 -1.74 4.59
N VAL A 56 24.50 -1.78 5.56
CA VAL A 56 25.98 -1.78 5.52
C VAL A 56 26.65 -0.92 4.43
N PRO A 57 27.15 0.28 4.78
CA PRO A 57 28.59 0.45 4.53
C PRO A 57 29.45 0.45 5.82
N ARG A 58 30.00 -0.74 6.12
CA ARG A 58 31.01 -1.11 7.15
C ARG A 58 30.57 -1.19 8.62
N ALA A 59 29.27 -1.21 8.89
CA ALA A 59 28.77 -0.61 10.14
C ALA A 59 28.37 -1.58 11.25
N GLY A 60 27.60 -2.62 10.94
CA GLY A 60 27.07 -3.54 11.94
C GLY A 60 25.79 -3.02 12.63
N TYR A 61 24.68 -3.72 12.48
CA TYR A 61 24.47 -4.92 13.30
C TYR A 61 24.57 -6.13 12.35
N PHE A 62 24.61 -7.36 12.87
CA PHE A 62 24.70 -8.55 12.00
C PHE A 62 24.09 -9.76 12.72
N TRP A 63 23.42 -10.71 12.07
CA TRP A 63 23.16 -10.84 10.64
C TRP A 63 21.71 -10.56 10.28
N GLY A 64 21.52 -10.10 9.04
CA GLY A 64 20.21 -9.84 8.45
C GLY A 64 20.17 -10.39 7.02
N GLU A 65 20.00 -11.69 6.85
CA GLU A 65 20.21 -12.49 5.61
C GLU A 65 21.67 -12.90 5.29
N GLY A 66 22.46 -13.32 6.27
CA GLY A 66 23.71 -14.09 6.04
C GLY A 66 23.46 -15.62 5.99
N PRO A 67 24.46 -16.48 5.75
CA PRO A 67 24.29 -17.93 5.81
C PRO A 67 23.88 -18.38 7.23
N GLY A 68 22.60 -18.68 7.44
CA GLY A 68 22.07 -19.18 8.71
C GLY A 68 20.65 -18.69 9.01
N VAL A 69 20.16 -19.04 10.19
CA VAL A 69 18.84 -18.58 10.68
C VAL A 69 18.94 -17.12 11.12
N ASP A 70 18.07 -16.28 10.56
CA ASP A 70 17.98 -14.88 10.94
C ASP A 70 17.03 -14.71 12.14
N LEU A 71 17.53 -14.13 13.23
CA LEU A 71 16.75 -13.85 14.45
C LEU A 71 15.59 -12.86 14.21
N ARG A 72 15.63 -12.07 13.12
CA ARG A 72 14.48 -11.26 12.69
C ARG A 72 13.28 -12.13 12.30
N GLY A 73 13.50 -13.41 11.96
CA GLY A 73 12.44 -14.39 11.77
C GLY A 73 11.63 -14.65 13.04
N LEU A 74 12.27 -14.68 14.22
CA LEU A 74 11.58 -14.80 15.51
C LEU A 74 10.79 -13.54 15.85
N LEU A 75 11.36 -12.37 15.53
CA LEU A 75 10.69 -11.10 15.70
C LEU A 75 9.41 -11.03 14.86
N ARG A 76 9.51 -11.43 13.59
CA ARG A 76 8.49 -11.11 12.60
C ARG A 76 7.51 -12.25 12.31
N GLY A 77 7.94 -13.51 12.21
CA GLY A 77 7.09 -14.62 11.78
C GLY A 77 6.14 -14.21 10.63
N LEU A 78 4.85 -14.54 10.76
CA LEU A 78 3.78 -13.99 9.90
C LEU A 78 3.21 -12.65 10.43
N VAL A 79 3.01 -12.57 11.75
CA VAL A 79 2.30 -11.47 12.43
C VAL A 79 3.07 -10.87 13.62
N GLY A 80 4.28 -11.36 13.87
CA GLY A 80 5.14 -10.94 14.97
C GLY A 80 4.72 -11.54 16.30
N HIS A 81 5.47 -11.24 17.36
CA HIS A 81 5.21 -11.79 18.69
C HIS A 81 4.33 -10.88 19.57
N PHE A 82 3.71 -9.82 19.03
CA PHE A 82 2.79 -8.93 19.79
C PHE A 82 3.37 -8.42 21.13
N GLY A 83 4.67 -8.16 21.20
CA GLY A 83 5.37 -7.76 22.43
C GLY A 83 5.65 -8.87 23.44
N ALA A 84 5.25 -10.12 23.19
CA ALA A 84 5.44 -11.24 24.10
C ALA A 84 6.91 -11.60 24.38
N LEU A 85 7.80 -11.34 23.43
CA LEU A 85 9.22 -11.66 23.52
C LEU A 85 10.07 -10.42 23.83
N GLY A 86 9.47 -9.37 24.39
CA GLY A 86 10.17 -8.15 24.82
C GLY A 86 9.85 -6.92 23.97
N VAL A 87 10.69 -5.89 24.12
CA VAL A 87 10.42 -4.53 23.61
C VAL A 87 11.47 -4.12 22.59
N ILE A 88 11.02 -3.70 21.41
CA ILE A 88 11.90 -3.11 20.39
C ILE A 88 12.10 -1.63 20.68
N THR A 89 13.35 -1.23 20.89
CA THR A 89 13.71 0.15 21.24
C THR A 89 14.18 0.94 20.02
N ARG A 90 14.81 0.28 19.03
CA ARG A 90 15.31 0.91 17.80
C ARG A 90 15.16 -0.02 16.61
N ILE A 91 14.91 0.59 15.45
CA ILE A 91 14.88 -0.11 14.16
C ILE A 91 15.54 0.74 13.08
N ALA A 92 16.10 0.08 12.07
CA ALA A 92 16.39 0.70 10.78
C ALA A 92 15.42 0.16 9.74
N VAL A 93 14.89 1.06 8.92
CA VAL A 93 13.91 0.74 7.87
C VAL A 93 14.45 1.19 6.51
N LYS A 94 14.26 0.36 5.50
CA LYS A 94 14.60 0.67 4.11
C LYS A 94 13.71 1.79 3.58
N LEU A 95 14.32 2.81 3.00
CA LEU A 95 13.64 3.88 2.30
C LEU A 95 13.65 3.62 0.79
N TYR A 96 12.54 3.94 0.15
CA TYR A 96 12.36 3.86 -1.30
C TYR A 96 12.35 5.25 -1.93
N PRO A 97 12.79 5.42 -3.19
CA PRO A 97 12.59 6.66 -3.92
C PRO A 97 11.11 7.08 -3.94
N TRP A 98 10.86 8.37 -3.78
CA TRP A 98 9.52 8.96 -3.85
C TRP A 98 9.43 9.85 -5.08
N PRO A 99 8.60 9.51 -6.09
CA PRO A 99 8.49 10.30 -7.31
C PRO A 99 7.51 11.49 -7.20
N GLY A 100 6.86 11.67 -6.05
CA GLY A 100 5.89 12.74 -5.83
C GLY A 100 6.47 13.99 -5.19
N PRO A 101 5.61 14.99 -4.95
CA PRO A 101 6.03 16.25 -4.34
C PRO A 101 6.46 16.05 -2.88
N GLY A 102 7.31 16.97 -2.38
CA GLY A 102 7.79 16.93 -0.99
C GLY A 102 6.69 17.15 0.05
N VAL A 103 5.62 17.85 -0.34
CA VAL A 103 4.39 18.00 0.43
C VAL A 103 3.29 17.27 -0.31
N LEU A 104 2.58 16.37 0.38
CA LEU A 104 1.47 15.64 -0.23
C LEU A 104 0.37 16.65 -0.58
N PRO A 105 -0.07 16.73 -1.85
CA PRO A 105 -1.10 17.67 -2.26
C PRO A 105 -2.40 17.24 -1.61
N THR A 106 -2.94 18.11 -0.78
CA THR A 106 -4.14 17.81 -0.02
C THR A 106 -4.91 19.09 0.24
N GLU A 107 -6.20 19.06 -0.04
CA GLU A 107 -7.08 20.22 0.05
C GLU A 107 -8.34 19.87 0.85
N GLY A 108 -8.93 20.89 1.49
CA GLY A 108 -10.12 20.72 2.32
C GLY A 108 -9.84 20.19 3.73
N VAL A 109 -10.92 19.81 4.42
CA VAL A 109 -10.91 19.28 5.79
C VAL A 109 -11.73 18.00 5.83
N ALA A 110 -11.38 17.06 6.71
CA ALA A 110 -12.16 15.83 6.83
C ALA A 110 -13.63 16.15 7.19
N PRO A 111 -14.62 15.51 6.54
CA PRO A 111 -14.50 14.38 5.60
C PRO A 111 -14.45 14.79 4.11
N ASP A 112 -14.39 16.08 3.78
CA ASP A 112 -14.33 16.61 2.40
C ASP A 112 -12.91 16.75 1.83
N LYS A 113 -11.94 16.14 2.51
CA LYS A 113 -10.52 16.21 2.16
C LYS A 113 -10.27 15.48 0.83
N LYS A 114 -9.51 16.13 -0.05
CA LYS A 114 -9.11 15.59 -1.35
C LYS A 114 -7.61 15.53 -1.47
N SER A 115 -7.11 14.57 -2.23
CA SER A 115 -5.71 14.51 -2.61
C SER A 115 -5.60 14.03 -4.05
N GLU A 116 -4.98 14.85 -4.90
CA GLU A 116 -4.69 14.53 -6.29
C GLU A 116 -3.20 14.68 -6.53
N LEU A 117 -2.57 13.58 -6.93
CA LEU A 117 -1.13 13.55 -7.21
C LEU A 117 -0.86 13.95 -8.67
N PRO A 118 0.35 14.45 -9.00
CA PRO A 118 0.68 14.88 -10.36
C PRO A 118 0.44 13.75 -11.39
N PRO A 119 -0.42 13.95 -12.40
CA PRO A 119 -0.81 12.91 -13.34
C PRO A 119 0.35 12.44 -14.25
N GLU A 120 1.41 13.22 -14.35
CA GLU A 120 2.65 12.86 -15.06
C GLU A 120 3.45 11.77 -14.31
N ARG A 121 3.15 11.59 -13.01
CA ARG A 121 3.87 10.65 -12.13
C ARG A 121 2.96 9.60 -11.48
N PHE A 122 1.69 9.90 -11.29
CA PHE A 122 0.73 9.02 -10.62
C PHE A 122 -0.55 8.93 -11.42
N ARG A 123 -0.91 7.74 -11.90
CA ARG A 123 -2.17 7.51 -12.62
C ARG A 123 -2.91 6.33 -12.00
N TRP A 124 -4.11 6.59 -11.53
CA TRP A 124 -5.00 5.56 -11.00
C TRP A 124 -5.86 4.98 -12.11
N TYR A 125 -5.98 3.66 -12.12
CA TYR A 125 -6.89 2.92 -12.97
C TYR A 125 -7.64 1.89 -12.15
N LEU A 126 -8.96 1.88 -12.29
CA LEU A 126 -9.84 0.92 -11.63
C LEU A 126 -10.61 0.16 -12.72
N PHE A 127 -10.54 -1.17 -12.65
CA PHE A 127 -11.19 -2.06 -13.61
C PHE A 127 -12.12 -3.03 -12.90
N THR A 128 -13.32 -3.22 -13.43
CA THR A 128 -14.28 -4.22 -12.95
C THR A 128 -14.23 -5.48 -13.80
N TYR A 129 -14.39 -6.63 -13.15
CA TYR A 129 -14.45 -7.95 -13.76
C TYR A 129 -15.72 -8.69 -13.36
N PRO A 130 -16.35 -9.44 -14.27
CA PRO A 130 -17.57 -10.18 -13.95
C PRO A 130 -17.28 -11.39 -13.05
N THR A 131 -16.07 -11.98 -13.10
CA THR A 131 -15.67 -13.07 -12.20
C THR A 131 -14.36 -12.77 -11.47
N LEU A 132 -14.19 -13.41 -10.31
CA LEU A 132 -12.99 -13.26 -9.49
C LEU A 132 -11.77 -13.89 -10.17
N GLU A 133 -11.95 -14.96 -10.93
CA GLU A 133 -10.87 -15.64 -11.66
C GLU A 133 -10.22 -14.71 -12.69
N GLN A 134 -11.01 -13.90 -13.41
CA GLN A 134 -10.47 -12.94 -14.36
C GLN A 134 -9.74 -11.79 -13.65
N ALA A 135 -10.26 -11.32 -12.51
CA ALA A 135 -9.56 -10.32 -11.70
C ALA A 135 -8.21 -10.88 -11.19
N ILE A 136 -8.17 -12.13 -10.71
CA ILE A 136 -6.94 -12.81 -10.29
C ILE A 136 -5.94 -12.92 -11.45
N GLU A 137 -6.41 -13.29 -12.64
CA GLU A 137 -5.53 -13.39 -13.82
C GLU A 137 -4.95 -12.02 -14.20
N ALA A 138 -5.76 -10.96 -14.19
CA ALA A 138 -5.27 -9.61 -14.44
C ALA A 138 -4.22 -9.17 -13.43
N MET A 139 -4.46 -9.40 -12.14
CA MET A 139 -3.47 -9.10 -11.09
C MET A 139 -2.18 -9.92 -11.26
N ARG A 140 -2.30 -11.17 -11.71
CA ARG A 140 -1.16 -12.05 -11.98
C ARG A 140 -0.32 -11.51 -13.14
N GLU A 141 -0.92 -11.12 -14.25
CA GLU A 141 -0.21 -10.56 -15.41
C GLU A 141 0.41 -9.19 -15.14
N ILE A 142 -0.29 -8.33 -14.38
CA ILE A 142 0.28 -7.06 -13.88
C ILE A 142 1.49 -7.35 -12.98
N GLY A 143 1.35 -8.32 -12.07
CA GLY A 143 2.42 -8.81 -11.21
C GLY A 143 3.64 -9.31 -11.98
N LYS A 144 3.44 -10.16 -12.99
CA LYS A 144 4.51 -10.70 -13.86
C LYS A 144 5.22 -9.60 -14.66
N SER A 145 4.49 -8.58 -15.06
CA SER A 145 5.02 -7.44 -15.82
C SER A 145 5.76 -6.42 -14.93
N GLU A 146 5.67 -6.57 -13.61
CA GLU A 146 6.28 -5.70 -12.59
C GLU A 146 5.96 -4.19 -12.74
N ILE A 147 4.76 -3.87 -13.23
CA ILE A 147 4.31 -2.49 -13.44
C ILE A 147 3.49 -1.96 -12.24
N GLY A 148 3.49 -0.63 -12.06
CA GLY A 148 2.72 0.02 -10.99
C GLY A 148 3.42 0.08 -9.64
N GLY A 149 3.00 1.06 -8.82
CA GLY A 149 3.42 1.21 -7.42
C GLY A 149 2.45 0.58 -6.43
N ILE A 150 1.17 0.49 -6.80
CA ILE A 150 0.09 -0.09 -6.01
C ILE A 150 -0.74 -0.98 -6.91
N LEU A 151 -1.05 -2.18 -6.43
CA LEU A 151 -1.98 -3.11 -7.06
C LEU A 151 -2.85 -3.73 -5.97
N HIS A 152 -4.16 -3.55 -6.05
CA HIS A 152 -5.12 -4.08 -5.08
C HIS A 152 -6.34 -4.69 -5.75
N HIS A 153 -6.95 -5.66 -5.07
CA HIS A 153 -8.33 -6.06 -5.31
C HIS A 153 -9.20 -5.44 -4.22
N TRP A 154 -10.01 -4.46 -4.58
CA TRP A 154 -10.91 -3.81 -3.63
C TRP A 154 -12.32 -4.43 -3.70
N PRO A 155 -12.82 -5.00 -2.60
CA PRO A 155 -14.18 -5.51 -2.59
C PRO A 155 -15.18 -4.34 -2.68
N PRO A 156 -16.39 -4.55 -3.23
CA PRO A 156 -17.41 -3.50 -3.32
C PRO A 156 -17.73 -2.81 -1.99
N ALA A 157 -17.57 -3.51 -0.86
CA ALA A 157 -17.77 -2.96 0.48
C ALA A 157 -16.75 -1.90 0.89
N TYR A 158 -15.53 -1.93 0.34
CA TYR A 158 -14.52 -0.90 0.65
C TYR A 158 -14.95 0.47 0.15
N PHE A 159 -15.62 0.53 -0.99
CA PHE A 159 -15.96 1.80 -1.60
C PHE A 159 -16.82 2.69 -0.69
N PRO A 160 -17.98 2.22 -0.17
CA PRO A 160 -18.78 3.02 0.76
C PRO A 160 -18.13 3.16 2.15
N TRP A 161 -17.27 2.24 2.61
CA TRP A 161 -16.55 2.42 3.89
C TRP A 161 -15.62 3.63 3.89
N TRP A 162 -14.92 3.85 2.77
CA TRP A 162 -13.98 4.96 2.62
C TRP A 162 -14.63 6.24 2.09
N TRP A 163 -15.74 6.13 1.35
CA TRP A 163 -16.40 7.26 0.71
C TRP A 163 -17.50 7.90 1.56
N ALA A 164 -18.30 7.09 2.27
CA ALA A 164 -19.48 7.60 2.95
C ALA A 164 -19.10 8.48 4.13
N LYS A 165 -19.67 9.69 4.19
CA LYS A 165 -19.42 10.67 5.26
C LYS A 165 -20.41 10.51 6.40
N SER A 166 -21.51 9.82 6.15
CA SER A 166 -22.56 9.55 7.12
C SER A 166 -23.14 8.15 6.94
N ARG A 167 -23.91 7.71 7.94
CA ARG A 167 -24.63 6.43 7.88
C ARG A 167 -25.67 6.45 6.76
N GLU A 168 -26.30 7.60 6.53
CA GLU A 168 -27.32 7.80 5.51
C GLU A 168 -26.74 7.62 4.10
N GLU A 169 -25.58 8.22 3.81
CA GLU A 169 -24.86 8.03 2.54
C GLU A 169 -24.45 6.56 2.34
N TYR A 170 -23.93 5.93 3.39
CA TYR A 170 -23.56 4.52 3.38
C TYR A 170 -24.76 3.64 3.02
N TRP A 171 -25.85 3.72 3.80
CA TRP A 171 -27.01 2.86 3.63
C TRP A 171 -27.76 3.14 2.33
N SER A 172 -27.87 4.40 1.91
CA SER A 172 -28.55 4.74 0.67
C SER A 172 -27.85 4.19 -0.57
N THR A 173 -26.51 4.16 -0.59
CA THR A 173 -25.75 3.54 -1.70
C THR A 173 -25.67 2.02 -1.58
N TRP A 174 -25.59 1.48 -0.36
CA TRP A 174 -25.54 0.04 -0.11
C TRP A 174 -26.84 -0.67 -0.51
N VAL A 175 -27.99 -0.17 -0.07
CA VAL A 175 -29.31 -0.76 -0.35
C VAL A 175 -29.67 -0.66 -1.84
N LYS A 176 -29.26 0.41 -2.51
CA LYS A 176 -29.44 0.57 -3.97
C LYS A 176 -28.45 -0.25 -4.80
N GLU A 177 -27.51 -0.91 -4.13
CA GLU A 177 -26.42 -1.70 -4.72
C GLU A 177 -25.55 -0.89 -5.69
N TYR A 178 -25.41 0.41 -5.44
CA TYR A 178 -24.72 1.31 -6.37
C TYR A 178 -23.27 0.86 -6.58
N TRP A 179 -22.53 0.54 -5.51
CA TRP A 179 -21.14 0.10 -5.62
C TRP A 179 -21.04 -1.30 -6.22
N GLN A 180 -21.88 -2.23 -5.77
CA GLN A 180 -21.90 -3.62 -6.22
C GLN A 180 -22.11 -3.73 -7.74
N LYS A 181 -22.93 -2.84 -8.32
CA LYS A 181 -23.17 -2.79 -9.78
C LYS A 181 -22.02 -2.18 -10.58
N ASN A 182 -21.19 -1.34 -9.97
CA ASN A 182 -20.17 -0.55 -10.68
C ASN A 182 -18.73 -1.03 -10.46
N VAL A 183 -18.44 -1.68 -9.34
CA VAL A 183 -17.07 -2.03 -8.91
C VAL A 183 -16.97 -3.50 -8.48
N SER A 184 -17.67 -4.40 -9.18
CA SER A 184 -17.57 -5.85 -8.94
C SER A 184 -16.17 -6.36 -9.30
N ASN A 185 -15.58 -7.18 -8.43
CA ASN A 185 -14.21 -7.70 -8.53
C ASN A 185 -13.20 -6.63 -9.00
N CYS A 186 -13.19 -5.48 -8.32
CA CYS A 186 -12.44 -4.31 -8.77
C CYS A 186 -10.94 -4.51 -8.59
N VAL A 187 -10.19 -4.45 -9.69
CA VAL A 187 -8.73 -4.40 -9.72
C VAL A 187 -8.31 -2.94 -9.84
N SER A 188 -7.63 -2.43 -8.83
CA SER A 188 -7.11 -1.07 -8.80
C SER A 188 -5.60 -1.06 -8.93
N VAL A 189 -5.10 -0.17 -9.78
CA VAL A 189 -3.67 0.02 -10.06
C VAL A 189 -3.34 1.49 -9.97
N CYS A 190 -2.28 1.84 -9.25
CA CYS A 190 -1.65 3.14 -9.34
C CYS A 190 -0.31 3.00 -10.04
N LEU A 191 -0.17 3.55 -11.25
CA LEU A 191 1.11 3.64 -11.94
C LEU A 191 1.99 4.70 -11.27
N TRP A 192 3.28 4.38 -11.08
CA TRP A 192 4.24 5.25 -10.39
C TRP A 192 5.44 5.53 -11.28
N GLY A 193 5.61 6.79 -11.67
CA GLY A 193 6.74 7.27 -12.47
C GLY A 193 8.02 7.44 -11.67
N PHE A 194 8.55 6.35 -11.08
CA PHE A 194 9.79 6.35 -10.30
C PHE A 194 10.96 6.97 -11.04
N ALA A 195 11.13 6.61 -12.32
CA ALA A 195 12.19 7.12 -13.17
C ALA A 195 11.74 8.39 -13.93
N SER A 196 10.62 8.32 -14.64
CA SER A 196 10.17 9.39 -15.54
C SER A 196 8.69 9.28 -15.89
N GLU A 197 8.13 10.33 -16.49
CA GLU A 197 6.80 10.29 -17.13
C GLU A 197 6.75 9.25 -18.26
N LYS A 198 7.83 9.10 -19.03
CA LYS A 198 7.94 8.08 -20.09
C LYS A 198 7.74 6.66 -19.57
N GLN A 199 8.14 6.39 -18.32
CA GLN A 199 7.89 5.10 -17.67
C GLN A 199 6.38 4.90 -17.48
N VAL A 200 5.67 5.91 -16.98
CA VAL A 200 4.21 5.86 -16.77
C VAL A 200 3.49 5.61 -18.08
N ASP A 201 3.88 6.31 -19.16
CA ASP A 201 3.28 6.12 -20.49
C ASP A 201 3.53 4.71 -21.05
N TYR A 202 4.70 4.13 -20.78
CA TYR A 202 5.01 2.76 -21.16
C TYR A 202 4.18 1.76 -20.34
N GLU A 203 4.19 1.88 -19.01
CA GLU A 203 3.43 1.01 -18.12
C GLU A 203 1.93 1.08 -18.39
N GLU A 204 1.41 2.25 -18.78
CA GLU A 204 0.01 2.41 -19.18
C GLU A 204 -0.32 1.60 -20.44
N LYS A 205 0.58 1.55 -21.43
CA LYS A 205 0.38 0.72 -22.63
C LYS A 205 0.35 -0.76 -22.28
N VAL A 206 1.27 -1.20 -21.43
CA VAL A 206 1.32 -2.59 -20.94
C VAL A 206 0.05 -2.92 -20.16
N LEU A 207 -0.36 -2.05 -19.25
CA LEU A 207 -1.60 -2.21 -18.47
C LEU A 207 -2.81 -2.33 -19.40
N ARG A 208 -2.95 -1.43 -20.38
CA ARG A 208 -4.08 -1.46 -21.33
C ARG A 208 -4.13 -2.77 -22.13
N GLN A 209 -2.97 -3.28 -22.55
CA GLN A 209 -2.90 -4.58 -23.23
C GLN A 209 -3.35 -5.72 -22.30
N ILE A 210 -2.84 -5.78 -21.07
CA ILE A 210 -3.23 -6.81 -20.10
C ILE A 210 -4.74 -6.79 -19.86
N ILE A 211 -5.31 -5.61 -19.62
CA ILE A 211 -6.75 -5.45 -19.37
C ILE A 211 -7.59 -5.87 -20.58
N GLN A 212 -7.11 -5.61 -21.81
CA GLN A 212 -7.76 -6.07 -23.03
C GLN A 212 -7.75 -7.60 -23.15
N GLU A 213 -6.62 -8.23 -22.82
CA GLU A 213 -6.45 -9.69 -22.88
C GLU A 213 -7.25 -10.42 -21.77
N THR A 214 -7.36 -9.83 -20.59
CA THR A 214 -8.08 -10.40 -19.44
C THR A 214 -9.58 -10.09 -19.43
N GLY A 215 -10.01 -9.14 -20.28
CA GLY A 215 -11.42 -8.76 -20.45
C GLY A 215 -11.96 -7.78 -19.40
N GLY A 216 -11.09 -7.02 -18.73
CA GLY A 216 -11.48 -6.02 -17.75
C GLY A 216 -12.13 -4.79 -18.39
N LYS A 217 -13.02 -4.13 -17.66
CA LYS A 217 -13.66 -2.87 -18.11
C LYS A 217 -13.34 -1.75 -17.14
N PRO A 218 -12.98 -0.54 -17.62
CA PRO A 218 -12.82 0.60 -16.73
C PRO A 218 -14.14 0.88 -16.01
N ILE A 219 -14.06 1.28 -14.75
CA ILE A 219 -15.24 1.73 -14.02
C ILE A 219 -15.81 3.02 -14.67
N PRO A 220 -17.10 3.33 -14.50
CA PRO A 220 -17.66 4.58 -15.00
C PRO A 220 -16.93 5.80 -14.41
N ASP A 221 -16.74 6.85 -15.22
CA ASP A 221 -16.03 8.07 -14.78
C ASP A 221 -16.72 8.73 -13.58
N GLU A 222 -18.06 8.73 -13.52
CA GLU A 222 -18.81 9.23 -12.36
C GLU A 222 -18.43 8.51 -11.05
N VAL A 223 -18.18 7.20 -11.12
CA VAL A 223 -17.75 6.38 -9.98
C VAL A 223 -16.29 6.69 -9.64
N TYR A 224 -15.44 6.86 -10.65
CA TYR A 224 -14.04 7.24 -10.48
C TYR A 224 -13.92 8.60 -9.77
N GLN A 225 -14.57 9.65 -10.31
CA GLN A 225 -14.52 11.01 -9.76
C GLN A 225 -15.14 11.08 -8.36
N ARG A 226 -16.14 10.24 -8.08
CA ARG A 226 -16.76 10.16 -6.76
C ARG A 226 -15.82 9.57 -5.69
N TRP A 227 -14.91 8.67 -6.07
CA TRP A 227 -14.13 7.88 -5.11
C TRP A 227 -12.65 8.24 -5.09
N VAL A 228 -11.98 8.24 -6.25
CA VAL A 228 -10.50 8.27 -6.35
C VAL A 228 -9.89 9.52 -5.73
N PRO A 229 -10.33 10.76 -6.02
CA PRO A 229 -9.75 11.97 -5.44
C PRO A 229 -9.85 12.07 -3.92
N TYR A 230 -10.80 11.34 -3.32
CA TYR A 230 -11.10 11.41 -1.89
C TYR A 230 -10.46 10.26 -1.09
N THR A 231 -10.12 9.15 -1.75
CA THR A 231 -9.83 7.90 -1.02
C THR A 231 -8.64 7.12 -1.55
N ALA A 232 -8.40 7.05 -2.87
CA ALA A 232 -7.39 6.16 -3.43
C ALA A 232 -5.98 6.50 -2.95
N ASN A 233 -5.67 7.79 -2.77
CA ASN A 233 -4.37 8.23 -2.31
C ASN A 233 -4.08 7.88 -0.84
N ASN A 234 -5.07 7.42 -0.06
CA ASN A 234 -4.82 6.88 1.28
C ASN A 234 -3.92 5.63 1.26
N TRP A 235 -3.92 4.87 0.16
CA TRP A 235 -2.99 3.74 -0.04
C TRP A 235 -1.54 4.17 -0.34
N VAL A 236 -1.34 5.42 -0.74
CA VAL A 236 -0.02 6.04 -0.90
C VAL A 236 0.43 6.65 0.43
N ARG A 237 -0.42 7.54 0.97
CA ARG A 237 -0.27 8.21 2.26
C ARG A 237 -1.65 8.60 2.77
N ASP A 238 -2.01 8.14 3.97
CA ASP A 238 -3.32 8.43 4.56
C ASP A 238 -3.53 9.95 4.73
N THR A 239 -4.71 10.38 4.31
CA THR A 239 -5.21 11.74 4.36
C THR A 239 -6.37 11.88 5.34
N ASN A 240 -6.95 10.79 5.85
CA ASN A 240 -8.10 10.82 6.76
C ASN A 240 -7.73 10.93 8.25
N GLY A 241 -6.44 10.92 8.59
CA GLY A 241 -5.96 11.25 9.93
C GLY A 241 -5.89 12.76 10.23
N PRO A 242 -5.98 13.14 11.51
CA PRO A 242 -5.58 14.48 11.97
C PRO A 242 -4.08 14.74 11.72
#